data_AF-A0A976KR97-F1
#
_entry.id   AF-A0A976KR97-F1
#
_cell.length_a   1.000
_cell.length_b   1.000
_cell.length_c   1.000
_cell.angle_alpha   90.00
_cell.angle_beta   90.00
_cell.angle_gamma   90.00
#
_symmetry.space_group_name_H-M   'P 1'
#
loop_
_entity.id
_entity.type
_entity.pdbx_description
1 polymer ?
#
loop_
_entity_poly.entity_id
_entity_poly.type
_entity_poly.pdbx_seq_one_letter_code
_entity_poly.pdbx_strand_id
1 'polypeptide(L)'
;MLLEGTIVALGLGVAWPSPESTAGDSSRAARPGGVVGSTPPESGVAVPIDSSSSPPDGPGGPDAQFARDQAAEFVRIGDAAFDQGAYPVAADAYQRSYDLVRAPARLLDLTRVHLRWYDAVGNPVHLRRSALLLRNYLSLVQRMPAVRIGEDTVRLVDEVESKLKVLEQREAGTSPASGPSLPAQAEARQARAQPLEPSPRAAQPPRRDRRTPVDARRAPWFRTGVVLASAGGAVLTFGAGATAVWLRRSYELERDTERGRMQWASLDCSEQPAHCDDLSRELDSLMLRGARTNRRIWWVGIPAMVVGGATTVAGAVLLLRGRGRVRTLAQATLRPDFAGFTVTGSF
;
A
#
# COMPACT_ATOMS: atom_id res chain seq x y z
N MET A 1 28.65 -4.83 -19.93
CA MET A 1 27.54 -5.51 -19.23
C MET A 1 26.37 -4.54 -19.21
N LEU A 2 25.35 -4.79 -20.05
CA LEU A 2 24.17 -3.94 -20.20
C LEU A 2 22.99 -4.64 -19.50
N LEU A 3 22.39 -3.96 -18.54
CA LEU A 3 21.12 -4.35 -17.92
C LEU A 3 20.02 -3.49 -18.55
N GLU A 4 19.22 -4.09 -19.44
CA GLU A 4 18.00 -3.49 -19.94
C GLU A 4 16.87 -3.71 -18.92
N GLY A 5 16.31 -2.62 -18.40
CA GLY A 5 15.15 -2.64 -17.50
C GLY A 5 13.93 -2.07 -18.21
N THR A 6 12.97 -2.93 -18.55
CA THR A 6 11.66 -2.53 -19.09
C THR A 6 10.75 -2.07 -17.95
N ILE A 7 10.26 -0.83 -18.00
CA ILE A 7 9.27 -0.32 -17.03
C ILE A 7 7.87 -0.40 -17.65
N VAL A 8 7.02 -1.23 -17.04
CA VAL A 8 5.58 -1.33 -17.35
C VAL A 8 4.81 -0.38 -16.43
N ALA A 9 4.12 0.60 -16.99
CA ALA A 9 3.29 1.53 -16.24
C ALA A 9 1.89 0.95 -16.03
N LEU A 10 1.56 0.56 -14.79
CA LEU A 10 0.22 0.19 -14.35
C LEU A 10 -0.51 1.44 -13.82
N GLY A 11 -1.71 1.71 -14.35
CA GLY A 11 -2.55 2.82 -13.92
C GLY A 11 -3.26 2.51 -12.61
N LEU A 12 -3.04 3.32 -11.58
CA LEU A 12 -3.76 3.28 -10.31
C LEU A 12 -4.63 4.53 -10.16
N GLY A 13 -5.94 4.32 -10.06
CA GLY A 13 -6.90 5.36 -9.70
C GLY A 13 -6.89 5.58 -8.19
N VAL A 14 -6.59 6.80 -7.75
CA VAL A 14 -6.58 7.18 -6.34
C VAL A 14 -7.74 8.14 -6.07
N ALA A 15 -8.69 7.70 -5.24
CA ALA A 15 -9.74 8.54 -4.69
C ALA A 15 -9.26 9.17 -3.38
N TRP A 16 -9.46 10.49 -3.23
CA TRP A 16 -9.09 11.27 -2.05
C TRP A 16 -10.23 11.30 -1.03
N PRO A 17 -9.98 11.16 0.29
CA PRO A 17 -11.00 11.37 1.31
C PRO A 17 -11.07 12.84 1.78
N SER A 18 -12.29 13.30 2.06
CA SER A 18 -12.61 14.61 2.63
C SER A 18 -12.38 14.67 4.14
N PRO A 19 -12.10 15.85 4.72
CA PRO A 19 -11.88 16.02 6.16
C PRO A 19 -13.21 16.15 6.93
N GLU A 20 -13.44 15.30 7.94
CA GLU A 20 -14.54 15.43 8.91
C GLU A 20 -14.05 15.95 10.27
N SER A 21 -14.48 17.18 10.57
CA SER A 21 -15.16 17.64 11.80
C SER A 21 -14.92 16.90 13.12
N THR A 22 -14.21 17.57 14.05
CA THR A 22 -14.16 17.26 15.48
C THR A 22 -15.32 17.89 16.26
N ALA A 23 -16.23 17.08 16.77
CA ALA A 23 -17.09 17.35 17.94
C ALA A 23 -17.46 15.95 18.50
N GLY A 24 -17.00 15.52 19.67
CA GLY A 24 -17.43 16.00 20.97
C GLY A 24 -18.70 15.24 21.38
N ASP A 25 -18.63 14.30 22.32
CA ASP A 25 -19.31 14.43 23.63
C ASP A 25 -19.16 13.16 24.49
N SER A 26 -19.14 13.40 25.80
CA SER A 26 -18.95 12.47 26.90
C SER A 26 -20.29 11.96 27.42
N SER A 27 -20.51 10.65 27.55
CA SER A 27 -21.49 10.14 28.52
C SER A 27 -21.18 8.70 28.94
N ARG A 28 -20.67 8.56 30.16
CA ARG A 28 -20.44 7.31 30.88
C ARG A 28 -21.73 6.93 31.61
N ALA A 29 -22.40 5.85 31.20
CA ALA A 29 -23.52 5.29 31.93
C ALA A 29 -23.20 3.85 32.35
N ALA A 30 -23.20 3.64 33.67
CA ALA A 30 -23.01 2.35 34.33
C ALA A 30 -24.15 1.38 34.02
N ARG A 31 -23.85 0.08 33.90
CA ARG A 31 -24.84 -0.99 34.06
C ARG A 31 -24.32 -2.08 35.01
N PRO A 32 -25.18 -2.58 35.93
CA PRO A 32 -24.84 -3.59 36.93
C PRO A 32 -24.99 -5.00 36.38
N GLY A 33 -24.42 -5.95 37.14
CA GLY A 33 -24.20 -7.33 36.75
C GLY A 33 -25.44 -8.22 36.68
N GLY A 34 -25.22 -9.38 36.05
CA GLY A 34 -26.13 -10.51 35.99
C GLY A 34 -25.34 -11.73 35.55
N VAL A 35 -24.85 -12.52 36.51
CA VAL A 35 -24.21 -13.81 36.28
C VAL A 35 -25.28 -14.89 36.48
N VAL A 36 -25.74 -15.47 35.38
CA VAL A 36 -26.57 -16.69 35.39
C VAL A 36 -25.70 -17.82 34.88
N GLY A 37 -25.51 -18.83 35.72
CA GLY A 37 -24.79 -20.05 35.39
C GLY A 37 -25.60 -20.95 34.47
N SER A 38 -24.89 -21.72 33.64
CA SER A 38 -25.38 -22.94 32.99
C SER A 38 -24.18 -23.78 32.57
N THR A 39 -24.04 -24.93 33.20
CA THR A 39 -23.14 -26.03 32.83
C THR A 39 -23.62 -26.71 31.55
N PRO A 40 -22.70 -27.30 30.76
CA PRO A 40 -23.04 -28.43 29.90
C PRO A 40 -22.26 -29.70 30.30
N PRO A 41 -22.83 -30.90 30.05
CA PRO A 41 -22.22 -32.18 30.37
C PRO A 41 -21.22 -32.65 29.30
N GLU A 42 -20.15 -33.26 29.82
CA GLU A 42 -19.46 -34.49 29.41
C GLU A 42 -19.67 -35.14 28.02
N SER A 43 -18.55 -35.68 27.55
CA SER A 43 -18.38 -36.83 26.63
C SER A 43 -18.23 -36.53 25.13
N GLY A 44 -16.97 -36.53 24.68
CA GLY A 44 -16.60 -36.58 23.27
C GLY A 44 -15.12 -36.93 23.04
N VAL A 45 -14.85 -38.22 22.83
CA VAL A 45 -13.76 -38.82 22.03
C VAL A 45 -12.37 -38.18 22.16
N ALA A 46 -11.53 -38.78 23.01
CA ALA A 46 -10.10 -38.53 23.07
C ALA A 46 -9.41 -39.07 21.80
N VAL A 47 -9.05 -38.17 20.89
CA VAL A 47 -8.02 -38.43 19.87
C VAL A 47 -6.67 -38.47 20.59
N PRO A 48 -5.82 -39.49 20.40
CA PRO A 48 -4.45 -39.45 20.91
C PRO A 48 -3.70 -38.36 20.15
N ILE A 49 -3.75 -37.14 20.66
CA ILE A 49 -2.85 -36.07 20.26
C ILE A 49 -1.51 -36.46 20.87
N ASP A 50 -0.56 -36.84 20.03
CA ASP A 50 0.82 -37.09 20.41
C ASP A 50 1.39 -35.77 20.96
N SER A 51 1.18 -35.55 22.26
CA SER A 51 1.44 -34.31 23.00
C SER A 51 2.89 -34.25 23.48
N SER A 52 3.78 -34.92 22.75
CA SER A 52 5.17 -35.17 23.16
C SER A 52 6.19 -34.23 22.53
N SER A 53 5.76 -33.17 21.82
CA SER A 53 6.62 -32.04 21.51
C SER A 53 6.52 -30.99 22.63
N SER A 54 7.00 -31.34 23.82
CA SER A 54 7.32 -30.32 24.83
C SER A 54 8.24 -29.30 24.17
N PRO A 55 7.96 -27.98 24.27
CA PRO A 55 8.93 -26.97 23.89
C PRO A 55 10.27 -27.31 24.56
N PRO A 56 11.41 -27.19 23.87
CA PRO A 56 12.71 -27.40 24.50
C PRO A 56 12.85 -26.39 25.65
N ASP A 57 12.59 -26.85 26.88
CA ASP A 57 12.53 -26.04 28.11
C ASP A 57 13.91 -25.58 28.62
N GLY A 58 14.88 -25.43 27.72
CA GLY A 58 16.21 -24.90 28.01
C GLY A 58 16.28 -23.40 27.67
N PRO A 59 16.39 -22.49 28.66
CA PRO A 59 16.59 -21.07 28.39
C PRO A 59 18.00 -20.86 27.82
N GLY A 60 18.14 -20.87 26.50
CA GLY A 60 19.34 -20.37 25.82
C GLY A 60 20.24 -21.41 25.15
N GLY A 61 19.71 -22.53 24.67
CA GLY A 61 20.45 -23.34 23.70
C GLY A 61 20.84 -22.53 22.45
N PRO A 62 21.96 -22.86 21.77
CA PRO A 62 22.41 -22.15 20.56
C PRO A 62 21.32 -22.02 19.49
N ASP A 63 20.43 -23.01 19.39
CA ASP A 63 19.29 -23.00 18.47
C ASP A 63 18.26 -21.90 18.80
N ALA A 64 18.03 -21.61 20.09
CA ALA A 64 17.14 -20.54 20.52
C ALA A 64 17.72 -19.16 20.19
N GLN A 65 19.04 -19.00 20.26
CA GLN A 65 19.69 -17.76 19.84
C GLN A 65 19.58 -17.56 18.33
N PHE A 66 19.88 -18.59 17.54
CA PHE A 66 19.71 -18.56 16.10
C PHE A 66 18.27 -18.20 15.68
N ALA A 67 17.26 -18.79 16.32
CA ALA A 67 15.86 -18.45 16.07
C ALA A 67 15.53 -16.98 16.40
N ARG A 68 16.10 -16.43 17.48
CA ARG A 68 15.94 -15.01 17.84
C ARG A 68 16.60 -14.09 16.80
N ASP A 69 17.80 -14.41 16.36
CA ASP A 69 18.52 -13.63 15.35
C ASP A 69 17.78 -13.65 14.01
N GLN A 70 17.29 -14.81 13.60
CA GLN A 70 16.48 -14.95 12.38
C GLN A 70 15.15 -14.21 12.49
N ALA A 71 14.47 -14.28 13.64
CA ALA A 71 13.23 -13.54 13.87
C ALA A 71 13.46 -12.02 13.85
N ALA A 72 14.61 -11.55 14.33
CA ALA A 72 15.00 -10.14 14.24
C ALA A 72 15.25 -9.70 12.80
N GLU A 73 15.79 -10.57 11.94
CA GLU A 73 15.91 -10.29 10.50
C GLU A 73 14.53 -10.06 9.87
N PHE A 74 13.60 -10.99 10.12
CA PHE A 74 12.24 -10.86 9.60
C PHE A 74 11.53 -9.60 10.09
N VAL A 75 11.85 -9.11 11.27
CA VAL A 75 11.34 -7.82 11.77
C VAL A 75 11.92 -6.67 10.98
N ARG A 76 13.23 -6.65 10.72
CA ARG A 76 13.86 -5.60 9.88
C ARG A 76 13.22 -5.57 8.48
N ILE A 77 12.99 -6.73 7.88
CA ILE A 77 12.29 -6.86 6.59
C ILE A 77 10.85 -6.35 6.70
N GLY A 78 10.13 -6.74 7.77
CA GLY A 78 8.77 -6.31 8.04
C GLY A 78 8.63 -4.81 8.20
N ASP A 79 9.50 -4.19 8.98
CA ASP A 79 9.56 -2.74 9.23
C ASP A 79 9.81 -1.99 7.91
N ALA A 80 10.83 -2.41 7.14
CA ALA A 80 11.14 -1.79 5.85
C ALA A 80 9.98 -1.92 4.85
N ALA A 81 9.31 -3.07 4.79
CA ALA A 81 8.15 -3.28 3.93
C ALA A 81 6.94 -2.46 4.39
N PHE A 82 6.71 -2.36 5.70
CA PHE A 82 5.63 -1.56 6.28
C PHE A 82 5.79 -0.07 5.96
N ASP A 83 7.00 0.46 6.09
CA ASP A 83 7.33 1.86 5.78
C ASP A 83 7.16 2.20 4.29
N GLN A 84 7.32 1.21 3.41
CA GLN A 84 7.09 1.34 1.97
C GLN A 84 5.61 1.16 1.57
N GLY A 85 4.73 0.83 2.52
CA GLY A 85 3.34 0.47 2.25
C GLY A 85 3.15 -0.90 1.58
N ALA A 86 4.19 -1.73 1.56
CA ALA A 86 4.16 -3.10 1.04
C ALA A 86 3.58 -4.07 2.09
N TYR A 87 2.34 -3.81 2.53
CA TYR A 87 1.69 -4.53 3.63
C TYR A 87 1.61 -6.06 3.49
N PRO A 88 1.42 -6.66 2.29
CA PRO A 88 1.48 -8.11 2.15
C PRO A 88 2.83 -8.70 2.57
N VAL A 89 3.92 -8.05 2.16
CA VAL A 89 5.29 -8.48 2.49
C VAL A 89 5.58 -8.27 3.97
N ALA A 90 5.15 -7.12 4.52
CA ALA A 90 5.29 -6.84 5.94
C ALA A 90 4.55 -7.86 6.81
N ALA A 91 3.31 -8.22 6.44
CA ALA A 91 2.51 -9.20 7.18
C ALA A 91 3.17 -10.58 7.16
N ASP A 92 3.67 -11.04 6.01
CA ASP A 92 4.38 -12.33 5.92
C ASP A 92 5.65 -12.34 6.78
N ALA A 93 6.44 -11.25 6.73
CA ALA A 93 7.67 -11.13 7.49
C ALA A 93 7.41 -11.15 9.01
N TYR A 94 6.47 -10.34 9.51
CA TYR A 94 6.13 -10.38 10.93
C TYR A 94 5.50 -11.70 11.37
N GLN A 95 4.75 -12.38 10.50
CA GLN A 95 4.21 -13.70 10.79
C GLN A 95 5.34 -14.72 10.97
N ARG A 96 6.32 -14.76 10.06
CA ARG A 96 7.51 -15.63 10.21
C ARG A 96 8.30 -15.33 11.47
N SER A 97 8.46 -14.04 11.84
CA SER A 97 9.09 -13.65 13.10
C SER A 97 8.31 -14.18 14.31
N TYR A 98 6.98 -14.08 14.28
CA TYR A 98 6.11 -14.61 15.33
C TYR A 98 6.18 -16.14 15.41
N ASP A 99 6.25 -16.85 14.28
CA ASP A 99 6.32 -18.30 14.27
C ASP A 99 7.62 -18.83 14.91
N LEU A 100 8.72 -18.07 14.81
CA LEU A 100 10.02 -18.42 15.40
C LEU A 100 10.08 -18.19 16.92
N VAL A 101 9.64 -17.03 17.41
CA VAL A 101 9.87 -16.61 18.83
C VAL A 101 8.57 -16.52 19.65
N ARG A 102 7.41 -16.46 19.00
CA ARG A 102 6.08 -16.30 19.63
C ARG A 102 5.96 -15.14 20.62
N ALA A 103 6.76 -14.09 20.43
CA ALA A 103 6.73 -12.92 21.28
C ALA A 103 5.43 -12.11 21.09
N PRO A 104 4.73 -11.69 22.17
CA PRO A 104 3.50 -10.89 22.09
C PRO A 104 3.67 -9.61 21.27
N ALA A 105 4.84 -8.95 21.34
CA ALA A 105 5.12 -7.74 20.58
C ALA A 105 4.89 -7.94 19.06
N ARG A 106 5.15 -9.13 18.51
CA ARG A 106 4.95 -9.42 17.08
C ARG A 106 3.48 -9.49 16.68
N LEU A 107 2.59 -9.88 17.60
CA LEU A 107 1.15 -9.79 17.36
C LEU A 107 0.69 -8.32 17.25
N LEU A 108 1.29 -7.43 18.02
CA LEU A 108 1.01 -6.00 17.94
C LEU A 108 1.50 -5.42 16.61
N ASP A 109 2.69 -5.82 16.14
CA ASP A 109 3.22 -5.44 14.82
C ASP A 109 2.27 -5.93 13.69
N LEU A 110 1.88 -7.21 13.70
CA LEU A 110 0.90 -7.78 12.76
C LEU A 110 -0.45 -7.05 12.79
N THR A 111 -0.92 -6.67 13.98
CA THR A 111 -2.16 -5.90 14.17
C THR A 111 -2.07 -4.57 13.42
N ARG A 112 -0.96 -3.84 13.57
CA ARG A 112 -0.71 -2.55 12.90
C ARG A 112 -0.64 -2.71 11.38
N VAL A 113 0.04 -3.75 10.88
CA VAL A 113 0.10 -4.02 9.42
C VAL A 113 -1.29 -4.22 8.84
N HIS A 114 -2.11 -5.09 9.44
CA HIS A 114 -3.45 -5.34 8.93
C HIS A 114 -4.37 -4.12 9.03
N LEU A 115 -4.22 -3.30 10.08
CA LEU A 115 -4.95 -2.05 10.19
C LEU A 115 -4.58 -1.07 9.06
N ARG A 116 -3.28 -0.87 8.80
CA ARG A 116 -2.82 -0.01 7.69
C ARG A 116 -3.19 -0.56 6.32
N TRP A 117 -3.19 -1.87 6.17
CA TRP A 117 -3.63 -2.52 4.93
C TRP A 117 -5.13 -2.32 4.69
N TYR A 118 -5.95 -2.40 5.74
CA TYR A 118 -7.36 -2.01 5.66
C TYR A 118 -7.51 -0.54 5.26
N ASP A 119 -6.77 0.37 5.89
CA ASP A 119 -6.85 1.80 5.57
C ASP A 119 -6.50 2.08 4.10
N ALA A 120 -5.55 1.32 3.53
CA ALA A 120 -5.11 1.51 2.15
C ALA A 120 -6.06 0.92 1.10
N VAL A 121 -6.67 -0.25 1.36
CA VAL A 121 -7.46 -1.00 0.35
C VAL A 121 -8.96 -0.99 0.64
N GLY A 122 -9.37 -0.71 1.88
CA GLY A 122 -10.76 -0.74 2.32
C GLY A 122 -11.36 -2.15 2.45
N ASN A 123 -10.54 -3.21 2.44
CA ASN A 123 -11.03 -4.59 2.53
C ASN A 123 -11.31 -5.01 3.99
N PRO A 124 -12.58 -5.26 4.38
CA PRO A 124 -12.97 -5.54 5.77
C PRO A 124 -12.30 -6.77 6.38
N VAL A 125 -11.80 -7.70 5.56
CA VAL A 125 -11.07 -8.89 6.03
C VAL A 125 -9.84 -8.49 6.86
N HIS A 126 -9.10 -7.46 6.45
CA HIS A 126 -7.91 -7.01 7.17
C HIS A 126 -8.25 -6.33 8.49
N LEU A 127 -9.35 -5.56 8.55
CA LEU A 127 -9.81 -4.95 9.80
C LEU A 127 -10.23 -6.02 10.83
N ARG A 128 -11.01 -7.02 10.40
CA ARG A 128 -11.39 -8.16 11.25
C ARG A 128 -10.18 -8.96 11.73
N ARG A 129 -9.19 -9.15 10.85
CA ARG A 129 -7.92 -9.82 11.20
C ARG A 129 -7.13 -9.02 12.23
N SER A 130 -7.05 -7.70 12.08
CA SER A 130 -6.41 -6.79 13.05
C SER A 130 -7.08 -6.92 14.43
N ALA A 131 -8.42 -6.88 14.49
CA ALA A 131 -9.17 -7.05 15.74
C ALA A 131 -8.90 -8.41 16.41
N LEU A 132 -8.84 -9.50 15.64
CA LEU A 132 -8.51 -10.83 16.17
C LEU A 132 -7.10 -10.88 16.78
N LEU A 133 -6.10 -10.35 16.06
CA LEU A 133 -4.71 -10.33 16.53
C LEU A 133 -4.55 -9.50 17.80
N LEU A 134 -5.25 -8.37 17.90
CA LEU A 134 -5.23 -7.51 19.07
C LEU A 134 -5.86 -8.19 20.29
N ARG A 135 -6.99 -8.89 20.11
CA ARG A 135 -7.59 -9.70 21.19
C ARG A 135 -6.64 -10.80 21.67
N ASN A 136 -5.95 -11.48 20.74
CA ASN A 136 -4.94 -12.47 21.09
C ASN A 136 -3.78 -11.84 21.88
N TYR A 137 -3.27 -10.68 21.44
CA TYR A 137 -2.24 -9.92 22.15
C TYR A 137 -2.66 -9.59 23.59
N LEU A 138 -3.86 -9.00 23.77
CA LEU A 138 -4.38 -8.64 25.09
C LEU A 138 -4.53 -9.89 25.98
N SER A 139 -4.99 -11.00 25.42
CA SER A 139 -5.12 -12.26 26.17
C SER A 139 -3.78 -12.83 26.65
N LEU A 140 -2.69 -12.62 25.88
CA LEU A 140 -1.34 -13.02 26.28
C LEU A 140 -0.79 -12.09 27.36
N VAL A 141 -0.91 -10.78 27.15
CA VAL A 141 -0.40 -9.77 28.10
C VAL A 141 -1.10 -9.85 29.45
N GLN A 142 -2.41 -10.13 29.50
CA GLN A 142 -3.13 -10.35 30.75
C GLN A 142 -2.58 -11.50 31.60
N ARG A 143 -1.95 -12.51 30.97
CA ARG A 143 -1.31 -13.63 31.68
C ARG A 143 0.11 -13.29 32.16
N MET A 144 0.68 -12.17 31.72
CA MET A 144 2.02 -11.72 32.07
C MET A 144 1.94 -10.40 32.85
N PRO A 145 1.70 -10.43 34.18
CA PRO A 145 1.47 -9.21 34.97
C PRO A 145 2.64 -8.22 34.96
N ALA A 146 3.85 -8.67 34.57
CA ALA A 146 5.02 -7.81 34.41
C ALA A 146 4.93 -6.88 33.18
N VAL A 147 4.12 -7.21 32.18
CA VAL A 147 3.99 -6.43 30.94
C VAL A 147 2.86 -5.42 31.12
N ARG A 148 3.18 -4.13 31.19
CA ARG A 148 2.19 -3.06 31.24
C ARG A 148 1.66 -2.76 29.84
N ILE A 149 0.34 -2.69 29.70
CA ILE A 149 -0.29 -2.22 28.45
C ILE A 149 -0.04 -0.72 28.34
N GLY A 150 0.72 -0.32 27.32
CA GLY A 150 1.01 1.09 27.06
C GLY A 150 -0.20 1.85 26.50
N GLU A 151 -0.20 3.18 26.66
CA GLU A 151 -1.27 4.06 26.16
C GLU A 151 -1.51 3.89 24.65
N ASP A 152 -0.43 3.71 23.86
CA ASP A 152 -0.52 3.48 22.42
C ASP A 152 -1.31 2.21 22.07
N THR A 153 -1.25 1.17 22.91
CA THR A 153 -2.06 -0.05 22.68
C THR A 153 -3.52 0.23 22.95
N VAL A 154 -3.83 1.00 24.01
CA VAL A 154 -5.22 1.38 24.32
C VAL A 154 -5.82 2.19 23.17
N ARG A 155 -5.08 3.18 22.65
CA ARG A 155 -5.49 3.95 21.46
C ARG A 155 -5.73 3.05 20.25
N LEU A 156 -4.88 2.04 20.05
CA LEU A 156 -5.04 1.09 18.96
C LEU A 156 -6.30 0.22 19.11
N VAL A 157 -6.65 -0.18 20.34
CA VAL A 157 -7.92 -0.89 20.63
C VAL A 157 -9.11 -0.03 20.24
N ASP A 158 -9.15 1.21 20.72
CA ASP A 158 -10.24 2.15 20.42
C ASP A 158 -10.37 2.43 18.92
N GLU A 159 -9.23 2.57 18.21
CA GLU A 159 -9.21 2.76 16.76
C GLU A 159 -9.79 1.56 16.01
N VAL A 160 -9.38 0.33 16.35
CA VAL A 160 -9.85 -0.88 15.67
C VAL A 160 -11.34 -1.12 15.97
N GLU A 161 -11.78 -0.94 17.20
CA GLU A 161 -13.19 -1.13 17.59
C GLU A 161 -14.11 -0.10 16.95
N SER A 162 -13.71 1.17 16.90
CA SER A 162 -14.49 2.23 16.26
C SER A 162 -14.67 1.97 14.76
N LYS A 163 -13.60 1.60 14.04
CA LYS A 163 -13.66 1.23 12.62
C LYS A 163 -14.54 0.01 12.40
N LEU A 164 -14.47 -0.99 13.28
CA LEU A 164 -15.28 -2.21 13.16
C LEU A 164 -16.77 -1.91 13.34
N LYS A 165 -17.13 -1.07 14.32
CA LYS A 165 -18.50 -0.63 14.55
C LYS A 165 -19.09 0.11 13.34
N VAL A 166 -18.30 1.00 12.72
CA VAL A 166 -18.72 1.70 11.48
C VAL A 166 -18.96 0.71 10.34
N LEU A 167 -18.07 -0.28 10.19
CA LEU A 167 -18.22 -1.33 9.19
C LEU A 167 -19.49 -2.16 9.43
N GLU A 168 -19.74 -2.60 10.67
CA GLU A 168 -20.92 -3.37 11.04
C GLU A 168 -22.22 -2.58 10.80
N GLN A 169 -22.25 -1.29 11.12
CA GLN A 169 -23.39 -0.42 10.82
C GLN A 169 -23.65 -0.31 9.32
N ARG A 170 -22.59 -0.19 8.51
CA ARG A 170 -22.70 -0.15 7.06
C ARG A 170 -23.22 -1.47 6.49
N GLU A 171 -22.74 -2.60 7.00
CA GLU A 171 -23.21 -3.93 6.60
C GLU A 171 -24.66 -4.18 7.04
N ALA A 172 -25.04 -3.76 8.25
CA ALA A 172 -26.41 -3.85 8.74
C ALA A 172 -27.39 -2.96 7.95
N GLY A 173 -26.99 -1.75 7.56
CA GLY A 173 -27.79 -0.87 6.70
C GLY A 173 -27.88 -1.34 5.24
N THR A 174 -26.89 -2.10 4.79
CA THR A 174 -26.88 -2.77 3.47
C THR A 174 -27.50 -4.17 3.54
N SER A 175 -28.05 -4.57 4.70
CA SER A 175 -28.75 -5.83 4.85
C SER A 175 -29.77 -5.93 3.72
N PRO A 176 -29.65 -6.91 2.83
CA PRO A 176 -30.46 -6.98 1.63
C PRO A 176 -31.90 -7.04 2.11
N ALA A 177 -32.66 -5.96 1.90
CA ALA A 177 -34.10 -6.01 1.97
C ALA A 177 -34.49 -7.27 1.21
N SER A 178 -34.99 -8.25 1.97
CA SER A 178 -35.30 -9.61 1.53
C SER A 178 -35.69 -9.56 0.07
N GLY A 179 -34.75 -9.94 -0.80
CA GLY A 179 -35.03 -9.96 -2.23
C GLY A 179 -36.31 -10.78 -2.36
N PRO A 180 -37.38 -10.25 -2.99
CA PRO A 180 -38.63 -10.98 -3.12
C PRO A 180 -38.25 -12.35 -3.63
N SER A 181 -38.58 -13.38 -2.85
CA SER A 181 -38.34 -14.77 -3.18
C SER A 181 -38.73 -14.96 -4.64
N LEU A 182 -37.77 -15.35 -5.47
CA LEU A 182 -37.98 -15.59 -6.90
C LEU A 182 -38.24 -17.09 -7.12
N PRO A 183 -39.48 -17.58 -6.99
CA PRO A 183 -39.95 -18.66 -7.83
C PRO A 183 -40.25 -18.18 -9.27
N ALA A 184 -40.55 -16.88 -9.47
CA ALA A 184 -41.14 -16.40 -10.73
C ALA A 184 -40.16 -16.05 -11.87
N GLN A 185 -38.85 -15.89 -11.62
CA GLN A 185 -37.88 -15.61 -12.70
C GLN A 185 -37.29 -16.87 -13.35
N ALA A 186 -37.51 -18.05 -12.77
CA ALA A 186 -37.12 -19.32 -13.40
C ALA A 186 -38.00 -19.62 -14.64
N GLU A 187 -39.31 -19.31 -14.59
CA GLU A 187 -40.22 -19.51 -15.74
C GLU A 187 -39.96 -18.51 -16.88
N ALA A 188 -39.60 -17.26 -16.58
CA ALA A 188 -39.36 -16.26 -17.62
C ALA A 188 -38.09 -16.50 -18.46
N ARG A 189 -37.12 -17.27 -17.96
CA ARG A 189 -35.88 -17.59 -18.71
C ARG A 189 -36.02 -18.80 -19.63
N GLN A 190 -36.96 -19.71 -19.39
CA GLN A 190 -37.22 -20.83 -20.30
C GLN A 190 -38.00 -20.42 -21.56
N ALA A 191 -38.74 -19.30 -21.53
CA ALA A 191 -39.48 -18.82 -22.70
C ALA A 191 -38.62 -18.09 -23.77
N ARG A 192 -37.33 -17.81 -23.50
CA ARG A 192 -36.47 -16.99 -24.38
C ARG A 192 -35.40 -17.76 -25.16
N ALA A 193 -35.39 -19.09 -25.08
CA ALA A 193 -34.55 -19.95 -25.93
C ALA A 193 -35.26 -20.20 -27.27
N GLN A 194 -35.43 -19.15 -28.09
CA GLN A 194 -35.75 -19.36 -29.51
C GLN A 194 -34.45 -19.48 -30.32
N PRO A 195 -34.35 -20.43 -31.26
CA PRO A 195 -33.20 -20.60 -32.13
C PRO A 195 -33.01 -19.36 -33.03
N LEU A 196 -31.82 -18.76 -33.00
CA LEU A 196 -31.42 -17.72 -33.94
C LEU A 196 -31.21 -18.35 -35.33
N GLU A 197 -32.06 -17.98 -36.28
CA GLU A 197 -31.82 -18.24 -37.71
C GLU A 197 -30.55 -17.52 -38.20
N PRO A 198 -29.74 -18.16 -39.06
CA PRO A 198 -28.56 -17.55 -39.64
C PRO A 198 -28.96 -16.62 -40.80
N SER A 199 -28.77 -15.31 -40.60
CA SER A 199 -28.96 -14.30 -41.66
C SER A 199 -27.80 -14.33 -42.68
N PRO A 200 -28.08 -14.46 -44.00
CA PRO A 200 -27.05 -14.49 -45.02
C PRO A 200 -26.76 -13.09 -45.61
N ARG A 201 -25.46 -12.81 -45.73
CA ARG A 201 -24.76 -12.17 -46.86
C ARG A 201 -24.84 -10.64 -47.07
N ALA A 202 -23.62 -10.08 -47.04
CA ALA A 202 -22.99 -9.09 -47.94
C ALA A 202 -23.53 -7.65 -48.04
N ALA A 203 -22.64 -6.70 -47.71
CA ALA A 203 -22.58 -5.41 -48.39
C ALA A 203 -21.14 -4.86 -48.41
N GLN A 204 -20.78 -4.28 -49.56
CA GLN A 204 -19.45 -3.86 -50.02
C GLN A 204 -18.87 -2.66 -49.23
N PRO A 205 -17.53 -2.46 -49.24
CA PRO A 205 -16.92 -1.25 -48.71
C PRO A 205 -17.19 -0.03 -49.62
N PRO A 206 -17.54 1.14 -49.07
CA PRO A 206 -17.77 2.35 -49.87
C PRO A 206 -16.46 2.93 -50.45
N ARG A 207 -16.55 3.43 -51.69
CA ARG A 207 -15.51 4.15 -52.43
C ARG A 207 -15.01 5.37 -51.64
N ARG A 208 -13.69 5.50 -51.55
CA ARG A 208 -13.00 6.67 -50.97
C ARG A 208 -13.00 7.83 -51.97
N ASP A 209 -13.78 8.86 -51.67
CA ASP A 209 -13.66 10.16 -52.33
C ASP A 209 -12.39 10.90 -51.88
N ARG A 210 -11.62 11.32 -52.89
CA ARG A 210 -10.34 12.02 -52.81
C ARG A 210 -10.60 13.49 -52.44
N ARG A 211 -10.75 13.78 -51.14
CA ARG A 211 -10.85 15.16 -50.63
C ARG A 211 -9.49 15.85 -50.70
N THR A 212 -9.49 17.07 -51.25
CA THR A 212 -8.35 17.98 -51.34
C THR A 212 -7.80 18.33 -49.94
N PRO A 213 -6.48 18.50 -49.78
CA PRO A 213 -5.85 18.80 -48.50
C PRO A 213 -6.21 20.22 -48.08
N VAL A 214 -7.14 20.34 -47.13
CA VAL A 214 -7.40 21.60 -46.42
C VAL A 214 -6.24 21.81 -45.44
N ASP A 215 -5.57 22.96 -45.54
CA ASP A 215 -4.46 23.39 -44.69
C ASP A 215 -4.79 23.28 -43.19
N ALA A 216 -4.37 22.18 -42.57
CA ALA A 216 -4.57 21.90 -41.14
C ALA A 216 -3.78 22.83 -40.22
N ARG A 217 -2.90 23.70 -40.76
CA ARG A 217 -2.01 24.58 -39.99
C ARG A 217 -2.71 25.75 -39.28
N ARG A 218 -3.99 26.01 -39.52
CA ARG A 218 -4.74 27.13 -38.88
C ARG A 218 -5.76 26.71 -37.82
N ALA A 219 -5.85 25.44 -37.48
CA ALA A 219 -6.84 25.02 -36.51
C ALA A 219 -6.35 25.30 -35.07
N PRO A 220 -7.12 26.04 -34.25
CA PRO A 220 -6.67 26.53 -32.94
C PRO A 220 -6.29 25.41 -31.95
N TRP A 221 -6.81 24.20 -32.13
CA TRP A 221 -6.51 23.03 -31.32
C TRP A 221 -5.06 22.50 -31.47
N PHE A 222 -4.38 22.81 -32.57
CA PHE A 222 -2.99 22.39 -32.76
C PHE A 222 -2.03 23.15 -31.84
N ARG A 223 -2.30 24.45 -31.60
CA ARG A 223 -1.49 25.28 -30.68
C ARG A 223 -1.65 24.83 -29.24
N THR A 224 -2.87 24.47 -28.82
CA THR A 224 -3.13 23.94 -27.47
C THR A 224 -2.42 22.60 -27.24
N GLY A 225 -2.35 21.73 -28.24
CA GLY A 225 -1.62 20.46 -28.15
C GLY A 225 -0.11 20.63 -27.93
N VAL A 226 0.53 21.56 -28.65
CA VAL A 226 1.97 21.85 -28.50
C VAL A 226 2.27 22.43 -27.11
N VAL A 227 1.48 23.41 -26.65
CA VAL A 227 1.66 24.04 -25.33
C VAL A 227 1.52 23.01 -24.20
N LEU A 228 0.52 22.12 -24.27
CA LEU A 228 0.34 21.07 -23.26
C LEU A 228 1.51 20.08 -23.23
N ALA A 229 1.99 19.65 -24.40
CA ALA A 229 3.10 18.70 -24.49
C ALA A 229 4.41 19.31 -23.95
N SER A 230 4.70 20.58 -24.25
CA SER A 230 5.88 21.27 -23.70
C SER A 230 5.78 21.48 -22.19
N ALA A 231 4.61 21.85 -21.68
CA ALA A 231 4.40 22.05 -20.25
C ALA A 231 4.54 20.72 -19.48
N GLY A 232 3.94 19.63 -19.99
CA GLY A 232 4.08 18.29 -19.40
C GLY A 232 5.53 17.80 -19.39
N GLY A 233 6.27 18.02 -20.48
CA GLY A 233 7.69 17.67 -20.58
C GLY A 233 8.57 18.39 -19.55
N ALA A 234 8.36 19.69 -19.35
CA ALA A 234 9.13 20.47 -18.37
C ALA A 234 8.87 20.03 -16.92
N VAL A 235 7.63 19.64 -16.60
CA VAL A 235 7.28 19.12 -15.25
C VAL A 235 7.94 17.76 -15.01
N LEU A 236 8.00 16.90 -16.02
CA LEU A 236 8.65 15.59 -15.90
C LEU A 236 10.17 15.70 -15.70
N THR A 237 10.86 16.58 -16.44
CA THR A 237 12.31 16.74 -16.28
C THR A 237 12.68 17.35 -14.93
N PHE A 238 11.91 18.33 -14.46
CA PHE A 238 12.09 18.89 -13.12
C PHE A 238 11.80 17.86 -12.03
N GLY A 239 10.74 17.07 -12.19
CA GLY A 239 10.40 15.97 -11.29
C GLY A 239 11.53 14.93 -11.20
N ALA A 240 12.03 14.45 -12.35
CA ALA A 240 13.13 13.50 -12.40
C ALA A 240 14.43 14.04 -11.79
N GLY A 241 14.76 15.31 -12.08
CA GLY A 241 15.94 15.97 -11.50
C GLY A 241 15.84 16.12 -9.98
N ALA A 242 14.68 16.54 -9.47
CA ALA A 242 14.44 16.64 -8.03
C ALA A 242 14.52 15.26 -7.34
N THR A 243 13.95 14.22 -7.96
CA THR A 243 14.05 12.84 -7.47
C THR A 243 15.48 12.33 -7.45
N ALA A 244 16.29 12.61 -8.48
CA ALA A 244 17.69 12.20 -8.53
C ALA A 244 18.57 12.86 -7.44
N VAL A 245 18.41 14.18 -7.24
CA VAL A 245 19.09 14.91 -6.16
C VAL A 245 18.70 14.35 -4.79
N TRP A 246 17.44 13.96 -4.64
CA TRP A 246 16.94 13.37 -3.40
C TRP A 246 17.43 11.95 -3.13
N LEU A 247 17.44 11.09 -4.14
CA LEU A 247 17.99 9.73 -4.04
C LEU A 247 19.45 9.78 -3.59
N ARG A 248 20.24 10.70 -4.15
CA ARG A 248 21.62 10.92 -3.72
C ARG A 248 21.70 11.31 -2.23
N ARG A 249 20.86 12.24 -1.79
CA ARG A 249 20.83 12.70 -0.40
C ARG A 249 20.34 11.62 0.58
N SER A 250 19.43 10.75 0.14
CA SER A 250 18.98 9.58 0.91
C SER A 250 20.12 8.60 1.12
N TYR A 251 20.93 8.36 0.08
CA TYR A 251 22.09 7.48 0.15
C TYR A 251 23.17 8.01 1.10
N GLU A 252 23.40 9.33 1.09
CA GLU A 252 24.32 9.98 2.04
C GLU A 252 23.82 9.82 3.48
N LEU A 253 22.51 10.01 3.73
CA LEU A 253 21.91 9.88 5.05
C LEU A 253 22.01 8.45 5.61
N GLU A 254 21.78 7.45 4.76
CA GLU A 254 21.90 6.04 5.13
C GLU A 254 23.33 5.69 5.50
N ARG A 255 24.30 6.19 4.73
CA ARG A 255 25.73 6.02 4.98
C ARG A 255 26.21 6.74 6.24
N ASP A 256 25.63 7.88 6.58
CA ASP A 256 25.90 8.60 7.84
C ASP A 256 25.29 7.84 9.03
N THR A 257 24.08 7.31 8.88
CA THR A 257 23.40 6.52 9.92
C THR A 257 24.16 5.22 10.21
N GLU A 258 24.66 4.56 9.16
CA GLU A 258 25.44 3.33 9.29
C GLU A 258 26.81 3.58 9.95
N ARG A 259 27.48 4.70 9.61
CA ARG A 259 28.69 5.14 10.32
C ARG A 259 28.42 5.43 11.80
N GLY A 260 27.33 6.11 12.11
CA GLY A 260 26.92 6.37 13.49
C GLY A 260 26.67 5.08 14.28
N ARG A 261 26.01 4.08 13.68
CA ARG A 261 25.81 2.77 14.31
C ARG A 261 27.12 2.01 14.52
N MET A 262 28.03 2.03 13.56
CA MET A 262 29.35 1.40 13.73
C MET A 262 30.17 2.06 14.83
N GLN A 263 30.15 3.39 14.93
CA GLN A 263 30.78 4.11 16.03
C GLN A 263 30.14 3.76 17.38
N TRP A 264 28.81 3.75 17.45
CA TRP A 264 28.10 3.37 18.66
C TRP A 264 28.45 1.95 19.12
N ALA A 265 28.49 0.99 18.20
CA ALA A 265 28.84 -0.40 18.49
C ALA A 265 30.31 -0.57 18.92
N SER A 266 31.20 0.35 18.52
CA SER A 266 32.61 0.32 18.92
C SER A 266 32.89 0.99 20.27
N LEU A 267 31.96 1.79 20.78
CA LEU A 267 32.11 2.49 22.05
C LEU A 267 31.63 1.59 23.18
N ASP A 268 32.52 1.35 24.15
CA ASP A 268 32.11 0.71 25.40
C ASP A 268 31.37 1.73 26.26
N CYS A 269 30.04 1.74 26.14
CA CYS A 269 29.18 2.68 26.88
C CYS A 269 29.22 2.51 28.41
N SER A 270 29.89 1.47 28.92
CA SER A 270 30.13 1.32 30.36
C SER A 270 31.17 2.31 30.89
N GLU A 271 32.15 2.71 30.06
CA GLU A 271 33.24 3.62 30.48
C GLU A 271 32.87 5.10 30.30
N GLN A 272 32.07 5.44 29.29
CA GLN A 272 31.77 6.84 28.91
C GLN A 272 30.29 7.09 28.62
N PRO A 273 29.40 7.07 29.64
CA PRO A 273 27.96 7.18 29.44
C PRO A 273 27.53 8.51 28.80
N ALA A 274 28.20 9.62 29.14
CA ALA A 274 27.89 10.93 28.56
C ALA A 274 28.11 10.98 27.04
N HIS A 275 29.13 10.27 26.54
CA HIS A 275 29.42 10.24 25.11
C HIS A 275 28.39 9.38 24.35
N CYS A 276 27.91 8.29 24.96
CA CYS A 276 26.85 7.47 24.38
C CYS A 276 25.49 8.19 24.37
N ASP A 277 25.18 9.01 25.38
CA ASP A 277 23.97 9.84 25.40
C ASP A 277 23.96 10.87 24.25
N ASP A 278 25.09 11.54 24.01
CA ASP A 278 25.19 12.51 22.92
C ASP A 278 25.08 11.83 21.54
N LEU A 279 25.73 10.68 21.35
CA LEU A 279 25.65 9.92 20.10
C LEU A 279 24.23 9.38 19.85
N SER A 280 23.54 8.93 20.92
CA SER A 280 22.14 8.49 20.87
C SER A 280 21.22 9.63 20.43
N ARG A 281 21.36 10.83 21.01
CA ARG A 281 20.60 12.01 20.59
C ARG A 281 20.90 12.39 19.14
N GLU A 282 22.14 12.26 18.69
CA GLU A 282 22.51 12.53 17.31
C GLU A 282 21.85 11.54 16.34
N LEU A 283 21.87 10.25 16.66
CA LEU A 283 21.17 9.18 15.93
C LEU A 283 19.66 9.44 15.86
N ASP A 284 19.01 9.78 16.97
CA ASP A 284 17.59 10.14 17.01
C ASP A 284 17.30 11.36 16.12
N SER A 285 18.19 12.36 16.14
CA SER A 285 18.06 13.54 15.28
C SER A 285 18.18 13.19 13.79
N LEU A 286 19.02 12.22 13.44
CA LEU A 286 19.18 11.73 12.07
C LEU A 286 17.97 10.93 11.62
N MET A 287 17.41 10.07 12.48
CA MET A 287 16.18 9.33 12.18
C MET A 287 14.98 10.25 12.02
N LEU A 288 14.80 11.24 12.91
CA LEU A 288 13.73 12.24 12.80
C LEU A 288 13.88 13.11 11.54
N ARG A 289 15.11 13.43 11.14
CA ARG A 289 15.39 14.10 9.86
C ARG A 289 15.03 13.19 8.69
N GLY A 290 15.43 11.91 8.72
CA GLY A 290 15.09 10.91 7.70
C GLY A 290 13.57 10.78 7.50
N ALA A 291 12.80 10.64 8.59
CA ALA A 291 11.34 10.50 8.54
C ALA A 291 10.64 11.74 7.95
N ARG A 292 11.04 12.96 8.36
CA ARG A 292 10.52 14.21 7.76
C ARG A 292 10.82 14.32 6.28
N THR A 293 11.98 13.79 5.90
CA THR A 293 12.51 13.87 4.54
C THR A 293 11.70 12.86 3.68
N ASN A 294 11.54 11.61 4.12
CA ASN A 294 10.69 10.62 3.44
C ASN A 294 9.22 11.07 3.28
N ARG A 295 8.63 11.72 4.29
CA ARG A 295 7.26 12.26 4.21
C ARG A 295 7.10 13.29 3.08
N ARG A 296 8.10 14.14 2.82
CA ARG A 296 8.02 15.13 1.73
C ARG A 296 8.04 14.48 0.34
N ILE A 297 8.76 13.37 0.17
CA ILE A 297 8.80 12.63 -1.11
C ILE A 297 7.41 12.11 -1.45
N TRP A 298 6.75 11.45 -0.48
CA TRP A 298 5.42 10.88 -0.68
C TRP A 298 4.38 11.95 -1.03
N TRP A 299 4.44 13.12 -0.40
CA TRP A 299 3.46 14.19 -0.62
C TRP A 299 3.72 15.02 -1.89
N VAL A 300 4.96 15.16 -2.36
CA VAL A 300 5.30 16.03 -3.49
C VAL A 300 5.70 15.25 -4.74
N GLY A 301 6.53 14.22 -4.59
CA GLY A 301 7.12 13.50 -5.71
C GLY A 301 6.12 12.66 -6.50
N ILE A 302 5.35 11.82 -5.80
CA ILE A 302 4.41 10.88 -6.46
C ILE A 302 3.28 11.63 -7.17
N PRO A 303 2.60 12.62 -6.55
CA PRO A 303 1.55 13.36 -7.24
C PRO A 303 2.07 14.13 -8.46
N ALA A 304 3.26 14.73 -8.36
CA ALA A 304 3.87 15.47 -9.47
C ALA A 304 4.19 14.55 -10.66
N MET A 305 4.70 13.33 -10.41
CA MET A 305 4.95 12.35 -11.47
C MET A 305 3.65 11.86 -12.13
N VAL A 306 2.59 11.60 -11.35
CA VAL A 306 1.29 11.17 -11.89
C VAL A 306 0.68 12.25 -12.78
N VAL A 307 0.68 13.52 -12.31
CA VAL A 307 0.15 14.65 -13.08
C VAL A 307 0.99 14.93 -14.33
N GLY A 308 2.32 14.91 -14.21
CA GLY A 308 3.24 15.10 -15.34
C GLY A 308 3.11 13.99 -16.40
N GLY A 309 2.97 12.73 -15.96
CA GLY A 309 2.74 11.59 -16.84
C GLY A 309 1.42 11.70 -17.58
N ALA A 310 0.31 11.98 -16.88
CA ALA A 310 -1.01 12.11 -17.47
C ALA A 310 -1.10 13.26 -18.49
N THR A 311 -0.53 14.42 -18.18
CA THR A 311 -0.51 15.59 -19.08
C THR A 311 0.30 15.32 -20.35
N THR A 312 1.43 14.63 -20.24
CA THR A 312 2.26 14.25 -21.38
C THR A 312 1.55 13.26 -22.30
N VAL A 313 0.89 12.24 -21.73
CA VAL A 313 0.09 11.27 -22.50
C VAL A 313 -1.09 11.98 -23.19
N ALA A 314 -1.81 12.86 -22.49
CA ALA A 314 -2.92 13.62 -23.08
C ALA A 314 -2.44 14.52 -24.23
N GLY A 315 -1.31 15.21 -24.07
CA GLY A 315 -0.68 16.00 -25.14
C GLY A 315 -0.31 15.16 -26.36
N ALA A 316 0.30 13.98 -26.14
CA ALA A 316 0.66 13.05 -27.21
C ALA A 316 -0.58 12.52 -27.96
N VAL A 317 -1.65 12.16 -27.25
CA VAL A 317 -2.91 11.69 -27.85
C VAL A 317 -3.56 12.79 -28.69
N LEU A 318 -3.57 14.05 -28.24
CA LEU A 318 -4.09 15.18 -29.01
C LEU A 318 -3.29 15.40 -30.31
N LEU A 319 -1.96 15.30 -30.24
CA LEU A 319 -1.09 15.41 -31.42
C LEU A 319 -1.33 14.26 -32.42
N LEU A 320 -1.49 13.02 -31.94
CA LEU A 320 -1.76 11.86 -32.80
C LEU A 320 -3.16 11.90 -33.43
N ARG A 321 -4.19 12.29 -32.67
CA ARG A 321 -5.57 12.38 -33.15
C ARG A 321 -5.72 13.49 -34.22
N GLY A 322 -4.93 14.56 -34.10
CA GLY A 322 -4.81 15.59 -35.14
C GLY A 322 -4.15 15.11 -36.43
N ARG A 323 -3.29 14.10 -36.34
CA ARG A 323 -2.47 13.58 -37.46
C ARG A 323 -3.26 12.68 -38.43
N GLY A 324 -4.49 12.30 -38.08
CA GLY A 324 -5.41 11.55 -38.95
C GLY A 324 -5.73 12.22 -40.31
N ARG A 325 -5.33 13.48 -40.51
CA ARG A 325 -5.47 14.20 -41.79
C ARG A 325 -4.16 14.52 -42.51
N VAL A 326 -2.99 14.17 -41.96
CA VAL A 326 -1.68 14.53 -42.57
C VAL A 326 -0.81 13.29 -42.68
N ARG A 327 -1.10 12.45 -43.69
CA ARG A 327 -0.32 11.23 -44.01
C ARG A 327 1.07 11.51 -44.60
N THR A 328 1.49 12.76 -44.76
CA THR A 328 2.73 13.13 -45.46
C THR A 328 3.92 13.46 -44.56
N LEU A 329 3.79 13.48 -43.23
CA LEU A 329 4.92 13.76 -42.32
C LEU A 329 5.51 12.47 -41.68
N ALA A 330 5.58 11.38 -42.41
CA ALA A 330 6.01 10.07 -41.87
C ALA A 330 7.55 9.89 -41.72
N GLN A 331 8.32 10.97 -41.53
CA GLN A 331 9.79 10.89 -41.39
C GLN A 331 10.36 11.71 -40.21
N ALA A 332 9.62 11.79 -39.09
CA ALA A 332 10.23 12.25 -37.84
C ALA A 332 10.72 11.03 -37.07
N THR A 333 12.03 10.83 -37.01
CA THR A 333 12.68 9.79 -36.21
C THR A 333 13.01 10.34 -34.83
N LEU A 334 12.39 9.75 -33.80
CA LEU A 334 12.75 9.97 -32.41
C LEU A 334 13.96 9.07 -32.09
N ARG A 335 15.09 9.67 -31.71
CA ARG A 335 16.22 8.94 -31.13
C ARG A 335 16.33 9.29 -29.65
N PRO A 336 16.32 8.30 -28.74
CA PRO A 336 16.67 8.55 -27.34
C PRO A 336 18.17 8.83 -27.24
N ASP A 337 18.53 9.81 -26.41
CA ASP A 337 19.91 10.14 -26.02
C ASP A 337 19.97 10.18 -24.47
N PHE A 338 21.18 10.07 -23.92
CA PHE A 338 21.46 10.10 -22.48
C PHE A 338 21.02 11.40 -21.78
N ALA A 339 20.76 12.47 -22.54
CA ALA A 339 20.24 13.75 -22.04
C ALA A 339 18.72 13.96 -22.27
N GLY A 340 18.00 13.00 -22.87
CA GLY A 340 16.56 13.11 -23.17
C GLY A 340 16.20 12.64 -24.59
N PHE A 341 15.11 13.16 -25.15
CA PHE A 341 14.66 12.82 -26.50
C PHE A 341 15.00 13.96 -27.48
N THR A 342 15.81 13.66 -28.50
CA THR A 342 16.03 14.57 -29.63
C THR A 342 15.10 14.19 -30.79
N VAL A 343 14.24 15.13 -31.18
CA VAL A 343 13.37 14.98 -32.36
C VAL A 343 14.11 15.56 -33.56
N THR A 344 14.49 14.70 -34.51
CA THR A 344 15.09 15.13 -35.78
C THR A 344 14.11 14.88 -36.91
N GLY A 345 13.93 15.90 -37.75
CA GLY A 345 13.09 15.84 -38.94
C GLY A 345 13.32 17.06 -39.83
N SER A 346 13.28 16.88 -41.14
CA SER A 346 13.22 17.98 -42.10
C SER A 346 11.77 18.48 -42.18
N PHE A 347 11.54 19.75 -41.83
CA PHE A 347 10.21 20.36 -41.72
C PHE A 347 9.77 21.09 -43.00
#